data_AF-A0A9R1PTV6-F1
#
_entry.id   AF-A0A9R1PTV6-F1
#
_cell.length_a   1.000
_cell.length_b   1.000
_cell.length_c   1.000
_cell.angle_alpha   90.00
_cell.angle_beta   90.00
_cell.angle_gamma   90.00
#
_symmetry.space_group_name_H-M   'P 1'
#
loop_
_entity.id
_entity.type
_entity.pdbx_description
1 polymer ?
#
loop_
_entity_poly.entity_id
_entity_poly.type
_entity_poly.pdbx_seq_one_letter_code
_entity_poly.pdbx_strand_id
1 'polypeptide(L)'
;MERGAVCNISDKRVAVVTGGNKGIGLEVCRQLASKGVFVVLTARDETRGNVAARRLHASGLSDVVYHKLDVSDPSSAARLADFVKNKFGKLDILINNAGVIGATAEIDTTAPLKDVLVGKNAMERLQWLLEHSTETYDQAEECLRINYFGTKYVTEALLPLLQASSDGRLVNVSSNYGLLRVNLSSASTQQFIRANSCHTC
;
A
#
# COMPACT_ATOMS: atom_id res chain seq x y z
N MET A 1 10.03 -10.87 43.47
CA MET A 1 10.87 -10.64 42.26
C MET A 1 10.13 -11.23 41.08
N GLU A 2 9.34 -10.41 40.39
CA GLU A 2 8.62 -10.83 39.17
C GLU A 2 9.63 -11.07 38.06
N ARG A 3 9.62 -12.29 37.50
CA ARG A 3 10.33 -12.60 36.26
C ARG A 3 9.54 -11.93 35.14
N GLY A 4 10.03 -10.80 34.65
CA GLY A 4 9.52 -10.19 33.43
C GLY A 4 9.56 -11.23 32.31
N ALA A 5 8.39 -11.57 31.77
CA ALA A 5 8.27 -12.51 30.66
C ALA A 5 9.04 -11.93 29.46
N VAL A 6 10.19 -12.54 29.14
CA VAL A 6 10.89 -12.27 27.89
C VAL A 6 10.01 -12.82 26.77
N CYS A 7 9.22 -11.94 26.14
CA CYS A 7 8.36 -12.31 25.02
C CYS A 7 9.26 -12.65 23.84
N ASN A 8 9.34 -13.93 23.49
CA ASN A 8 10.17 -14.40 22.39
C ASN A 8 9.57 -13.88 21.08
N ILE A 9 10.40 -13.43 20.14
CA ILE A 9 9.91 -12.82 18.89
C ILE A 9 9.06 -13.79 18.05
N SER A 10 9.26 -15.10 18.26
CA SER A 10 8.49 -16.21 17.67
C SER A 10 7.02 -16.22 18.08
N ASP A 11 6.69 -15.65 19.24
CA ASP A 11 5.34 -15.72 19.83
C ASP A 11 4.48 -14.52 19.45
N LYS A 12 5.10 -13.45 18.93
CA LYS A 12 4.40 -12.26 18.45
C LYS A 12 3.80 -12.51 17.07
N ARG A 13 2.67 -11.86 16.81
CA ARG A 13 2.17 -11.74 15.43
C ARG A 13 3.12 -10.84 14.63
N VAL A 14 3.37 -11.22 13.38
CA VAL A 14 4.26 -10.51 12.47
C VAL A 14 3.44 -9.91 11.33
N ALA A 15 3.67 -8.64 11.04
CA ALA A 15 3.05 -7.92 9.94
C ALA A 15 4.08 -7.38 8.96
N VAL A 16 3.80 -7.46 7.67
CA VAL A 16 4.51 -6.74 6.61
C VAL A 16 3.59 -5.62 6.11
N VAL A 17 4.11 -4.40 6.04
CA VAL A 17 3.39 -3.26 5.47
C VAL A 17 4.19 -2.70 4.30
N THR A 18 3.61 -2.73 3.11
CA THR A 18 4.23 -2.13 1.91
C THR A 18 4.02 -0.63 1.87
N GLY A 19 5.04 0.14 1.49
CA GLY A 19 4.96 1.61 1.47
C GLY A 19 4.77 2.24 2.85
N GLY A 20 5.35 1.65 3.89
CA GLY A 20 5.17 2.03 5.29
C GLY A 20 5.95 3.27 5.75
N ASN A 21 6.66 3.99 4.87
CA ASN A 21 7.48 5.14 5.26
C ASN A 21 6.74 6.48 5.33
N LYS A 22 5.47 6.55 4.90
CA LYS A 22 4.63 7.77 4.94
C LYS A 22 3.13 7.43 4.90
N GLY A 23 2.29 8.46 5.11
CA GLY A 23 0.85 8.39 4.87
C GLY A 23 0.15 7.27 5.65
N ILE A 24 -0.82 6.62 5.01
CA ILE A 24 -1.61 5.53 5.60
C ILE A 24 -0.71 4.37 6.04
N GLY A 25 0.26 3.96 5.23
CA GLY A 25 1.16 2.85 5.55
C GLY A 25 1.96 3.06 6.85
N LEU A 26 2.48 4.27 7.07
CA LEU A 26 3.20 4.60 8.31
C LEU A 26 2.29 4.53 9.54
N GLU A 27 1.07 5.02 9.39
CA GLU A 27 0.07 5.01 10.46
C GLU A 27 -0.40 3.58 10.78
N VAL A 28 -0.56 2.73 9.77
CA VAL A 28 -0.83 1.29 9.95
C VAL A 28 0.32 0.63 10.71
N CYS A 29 1.59 0.93 10.38
CA CYS A 29 2.74 0.42 11.12
C CYS A 29 2.67 0.82 12.60
N ARG A 30 2.37 2.10 12.88
CA ARG A 30 2.25 2.63 14.24
C ARG A 30 1.17 1.92 15.04
N GLN A 31 -0.03 1.76 14.47
CA GLN A 31 -1.16 1.14 15.17
C GLN A 31 -0.94 -0.36 15.40
N LEU A 32 -0.40 -1.09 14.43
CA LEU A 32 -0.07 -2.50 14.61
C LEU A 32 0.98 -2.69 15.72
N ALA A 33 2.06 -1.91 15.69
CA ALA A 33 3.10 -1.97 16.71
C ALA A 33 2.56 -1.62 18.11
N SER A 34 1.68 -0.60 18.23
CA SER A 34 1.04 -0.27 19.52
C SER A 34 0.14 -1.37 20.08
N LYS A 35 -0.27 -2.32 19.24
CA LYS A 35 -1.06 -3.50 19.62
C LYS A 35 -0.19 -4.74 19.84
N GLY A 36 1.13 -4.59 19.92
CA GLY A 36 2.08 -5.67 20.18
C GLY A 36 2.40 -6.56 18.98
N VAL A 37 2.04 -6.12 17.76
CA VAL A 37 2.43 -6.81 16.52
C VAL A 37 3.83 -6.39 16.13
N PHE A 38 4.69 -7.35 15.77
CA PHE A 38 5.99 -7.04 15.20
C PHE A 38 5.85 -6.60 13.73
N VAL A 39 6.29 -5.39 13.40
CA VAL A 39 6.06 -4.80 12.08
C VAL A 39 7.34 -4.75 11.25
N VAL A 40 7.31 -5.37 10.09
CA VAL A 40 8.26 -5.15 9.00
C VAL A 40 7.74 -3.99 8.14
N LEU A 41 8.23 -2.80 8.44
CA LEU A 41 7.97 -1.58 7.68
C LEU A 41 8.83 -1.62 6.41
N THR A 42 8.20 -1.53 5.24
CA THR A 42 8.95 -1.56 3.98
C THR A 42 8.80 -0.29 3.17
N ALA A 43 9.86 0.06 2.43
CA ALA A 43 9.88 1.16 1.48
C ALA A 43 11.00 0.98 0.46
N ARG A 44 10.81 1.56 -0.73
CA ARG A 44 11.81 1.54 -1.81
C ARG A 44 13.06 2.36 -1.45
N ASP A 45 12.84 3.50 -0.81
CA ASP A 45 13.91 4.40 -0.38
C ASP A 45 14.39 4.06 1.03
N GLU A 46 15.68 3.74 1.15
CA GLU A 46 16.31 3.30 2.38
C GLU A 46 16.40 4.38 3.44
N THR A 47 16.76 5.61 3.05
CA THR A 47 16.87 6.74 3.96
C THR A 47 15.52 7.03 4.61
N ARG A 48 14.47 7.17 3.80
CA ARG A 48 13.11 7.44 4.27
C ARG A 48 12.54 6.29 5.09
N GLY A 49 12.83 5.04 4.71
CA GLY A 49 12.42 3.86 5.46
C GLY A 49 13.04 3.81 6.86
N ASN A 50 14.36 4.01 6.96
CA ASN A 50 15.06 4.06 8.24
C ASN A 50 14.60 5.24 9.11
N VAL A 51 14.39 6.42 8.52
CA VAL A 51 13.85 7.59 9.26
C VAL A 51 12.47 7.29 9.82
N ALA A 52 11.60 6.64 9.05
CA ALA A 52 10.26 6.25 9.51
C ALA A 52 10.32 5.26 10.68
N ALA A 53 11.13 4.21 10.58
CA ALA A 53 11.32 3.24 11.66
C ALA A 53 11.85 3.91 12.95
N ARG A 54 12.88 4.78 12.83
CA ARG A 54 13.42 5.52 13.99
C ARG A 54 12.39 6.43 14.64
N ARG A 55 11.49 7.06 13.87
CA ARG A 55 10.40 7.88 14.43
C ARG A 55 9.42 7.06 15.25
N LEU A 56 9.11 5.84 14.81
CA LEU A 56 8.26 4.91 15.56
C LEU A 56 8.97 4.43 16.84
N HIS A 57 10.27 4.10 16.75
CA HIS A 57 11.08 3.75 17.91
C HIS A 57 11.14 4.87 18.95
N ALA A 58 11.37 6.11 18.52
CA ALA A 58 11.37 7.29 19.39
C ALA A 58 10.01 7.53 20.07
N SER A 59 8.93 6.96 19.52
CA SER A 59 7.58 6.99 20.10
C SER A 59 7.31 5.79 21.02
N GLY A 60 8.33 5.01 21.39
CA GLY A 60 8.21 3.84 22.27
C GLY A 60 7.83 2.54 21.57
N LEU A 61 7.76 2.50 20.23
CA LEU A 61 7.35 1.33 19.46
C LEU A 61 8.56 0.58 18.91
N SER A 62 9.27 -0.18 19.75
CA SER A 62 10.51 -0.88 19.37
C SER A 62 10.32 -2.11 18.47
N ASP A 63 9.11 -2.68 18.41
CA ASP A 63 8.75 -3.84 17.58
C ASP A 63 8.54 -3.49 16.10
N VAL A 64 9.40 -2.63 15.54
CA VAL A 64 9.35 -2.22 14.14
C VAL A 64 10.73 -2.38 13.52
N VAL A 65 10.82 -3.01 12.36
CA VAL A 65 12.08 -3.10 11.59
C VAL A 65 11.85 -2.59 10.18
N TYR A 66 12.83 -1.87 9.65
CA TYR A 66 12.84 -1.51 8.24
C TYR A 66 13.39 -2.68 7.39
N HIS A 67 12.75 -2.93 6.24
CA HIS A 67 13.33 -3.74 5.17
C HIS A 67 13.08 -3.07 3.81
N LYS A 68 14.09 -3.05 2.94
CA LYS A 68 13.95 -2.50 1.59
C LYS A 68 12.98 -3.33 0.76
N LEU A 69 12.06 -2.66 0.09
CA LEU A 69 11.13 -3.30 -0.86
C LEU A 69 10.83 -2.34 -2.00
N ASP A 70 11.21 -2.73 -3.21
CA ASP A 70 10.57 -2.24 -4.43
C ASP A 70 9.53 -3.27 -4.86
N VAL A 71 8.24 -2.93 -4.76
CA VAL A 71 7.17 -3.85 -5.12
C VAL A 71 7.16 -4.20 -6.61
N SER A 72 7.77 -3.36 -7.47
CA SER A 72 7.86 -3.61 -8.90
C SER A 72 8.99 -4.57 -9.30
N ASP A 73 9.86 -4.96 -8.35
CA ASP A 73 10.95 -5.92 -8.54
C ASP A 73 10.61 -7.25 -7.83
N PRO A 74 10.28 -8.33 -8.58
CA PRO A 74 10.04 -9.65 -7.99
C PRO A 74 11.21 -10.16 -7.13
N SER A 75 12.45 -9.83 -7.49
CA SER A 75 13.63 -10.21 -6.70
C SER A 75 13.66 -9.48 -5.36
N SER A 76 13.15 -8.25 -5.29
CA SER A 76 12.99 -7.52 -4.04
C SER A 76 11.94 -8.15 -3.14
N ALA A 77 10.84 -8.65 -3.71
CA ALA A 77 9.82 -9.39 -2.96
C ALA A 77 10.37 -10.72 -2.42
N ALA A 78 11.16 -11.45 -3.23
CA ALA A 78 11.82 -12.69 -2.80
C ALA A 78 12.78 -12.46 -1.62
N ARG A 79 13.63 -11.43 -1.69
CA ARG A 79 14.53 -11.05 -0.57
C ARG A 79 13.77 -10.73 0.71
N LEU A 80 12.62 -10.05 0.60
CA LEU A 80 11.76 -9.79 1.76
C LEU A 80 11.18 -11.09 2.34
N ALA A 81 10.72 -12.01 1.50
CA ALA A 81 10.22 -13.30 1.94
C ALA A 81 11.31 -14.11 2.68
N ASP A 82 12.53 -14.15 2.14
CA ASP A 82 13.66 -14.80 2.81
C ASP A 82 13.97 -14.16 4.16
N PHE A 83 13.98 -12.82 4.23
CA PHE A 83 14.16 -12.11 5.50
C PHE A 83 13.08 -12.48 6.53
N VAL A 84 11.81 -12.48 6.13
CA VAL A 84 10.70 -12.81 7.04
C VAL A 84 10.78 -14.26 7.48
N LYS A 85 11.04 -15.18 6.54
CA LYS A 85 11.21 -16.62 6.82
C LYS A 85 12.35 -16.86 7.82
N ASN A 86 13.52 -16.30 7.55
CA ASN A 86 14.71 -16.54 8.38
C ASN A 86 14.59 -15.92 9.77
N LYS A 87 13.90 -14.78 9.89
CA LYS A 87 13.80 -14.05 11.16
C LYS A 87 12.61 -14.48 12.02
N PHE A 88 11.50 -14.85 11.40
CA PHE A 88 10.23 -15.09 12.10
C PHE A 88 9.59 -16.45 11.80
N GLY A 89 10.01 -17.14 10.74
CA GLY A 89 9.48 -18.44 10.33
C GLY A 89 8.09 -18.41 9.67
N LYS A 90 7.30 -17.36 9.91
CA LYS A 90 5.93 -17.18 9.39
C LYS A 90 5.60 -15.70 9.16
N LEU A 91 4.44 -15.45 8.55
CA LEU A 91 3.83 -14.12 8.45
C LEU A 91 2.36 -14.22 8.87
N ASP A 92 1.88 -13.31 9.73
CA ASP A 92 0.48 -13.32 10.15
C ASP A 92 -0.35 -12.28 9.39
N ILE A 93 0.25 -11.15 9.01
CA ILE A 93 -0.48 -10.04 8.38
C ILE A 93 0.33 -9.47 7.21
N LEU A 94 -0.27 -9.42 6.02
CA LEU A 94 0.25 -8.67 4.87
C LEU A 94 -0.67 -7.49 4.55
N ILE A 95 -0.13 -6.28 4.58
CA ILE A 95 -0.81 -5.07 4.14
C ILE A 95 -0.17 -4.58 2.84
N ASN A 96 -0.86 -4.80 1.72
CA ASN A 96 -0.50 -4.25 0.43
C ASN A 96 -1.02 -2.80 0.36
N ASN A 97 -0.19 -1.85 0.78
CA ASN A 97 -0.48 -0.41 0.81
C ASN A 97 0.35 0.42 -0.19
N ALA A 98 1.49 -0.09 -0.66
CA ALA A 98 2.29 0.59 -1.67
C ALA A 98 1.44 0.84 -2.93
N GLY A 99 1.38 2.11 -3.36
CA GLY A 99 0.66 2.50 -4.56
C GLY A 99 1.02 3.89 -5.04
N VAL A 100 0.79 4.13 -6.32
CA VAL A 100 0.92 5.43 -7.01
C VAL A 100 -0.38 5.77 -7.71
N ILE A 101 -0.62 7.05 -8.00
CA ILE A 101 -1.86 7.51 -8.64
C ILE A 101 -1.85 7.22 -10.15
N GLY A 102 -0.68 7.33 -10.80
CA GLY A 102 -0.59 7.17 -12.26
C GLY A 102 -1.06 8.39 -13.05
N ALA A 103 -1.21 9.53 -12.40
CA ALA A 103 -1.62 10.79 -13.01
C ALA A 103 -0.86 11.95 -12.34
N THR A 104 -0.69 13.04 -13.08
CA THR A 104 -0.23 14.31 -12.52
C THR A 104 -1.42 15.25 -12.40
N ALA A 105 -1.68 15.75 -11.19
CA ALA A 105 -2.67 16.81 -11.02
C ALA A 105 -2.10 18.11 -11.62
N GLU A 106 -2.75 18.62 -12.65
CA GLU A 106 -2.55 19.97 -13.17
C GLU A 106 -3.31 20.92 -12.25
N ILE A 107 -2.66 21.30 -11.16
CA ILE A 107 -3.20 22.30 -10.25
C ILE A 107 -2.87 23.67 -10.85
N ASP A 108 -3.63 24.08 -11.86
CA ASP A 108 -3.62 25.47 -12.38
C ASP A 108 -4.43 26.38 -11.44
N THR A 109 -4.22 26.24 -10.14
CA THR A 109 -4.91 27.04 -9.12
C THR A 109 -3.88 27.79 -8.30
N THR A 110 -4.01 29.11 -8.26
CA THR A 110 -3.25 29.98 -7.33
C THR A 110 -3.59 29.70 -5.86
N ALA A 111 -4.67 28.97 -5.59
CA ALA A 111 -5.08 28.53 -4.27
C ALA A 111 -4.48 27.15 -3.90
N PRO A 112 -4.17 26.89 -2.62
CA PRO A 112 -3.78 25.56 -2.14
C PRO A 112 -4.86 24.51 -2.44
N LEU A 113 -4.45 23.32 -2.90
CA LEU A 113 -5.35 22.19 -3.19
C LEU A 113 -6.35 21.89 -2.06
N LYS A 114 -5.92 22.03 -0.80
CA LYS A 114 -6.80 21.87 0.37
C LYS A 114 -8.03 22.77 0.30
N ASP A 115 -7.90 24.00 -0.17
CA ASP A 115 -8.95 25.01 -0.19
C ASP A 115 -9.92 24.74 -1.36
N VAL A 116 -9.42 24.19 -2.46
CA VAL A 116 -10.22 23.69 -3.59
C VAL A 116 -11.08 22.48 -3.19
N LEU A 117 -10.59 21.66 -2.27
CA LEU A 117 -11.24 20.41 -1.84
C LEU A 117 -12.11 20.56 -0.57
N VAL A 118 -12.09 21.72 0.09
CA VAL A 118 -12.97 22.02 1.24
C VAL A 118 -14.43 21.98 0.80
N GLY A 119 -15.29 21.40 1.64
CA GLY A 119 -16.72 21.26 1.37
C GLY A 119 -17.09 20.17 0.34
N LYS A 120 -16.16 19.76 -0.52
CA LYS A 120 -16.39 18.68 -1.49
C LYS A 120 -16.47 17.32 -0.80
N ASN A 121 -17.47 16.52 -1.15
CA ASN A 121 -17.57 15.12 -0.76
C ASN A 121 -16.59 14.24 -1.56
N ALA A 122 -16.45 12.96 -1.20
CA ALA A 122 -15.47 12.07 -1.82
C ALA A 122 -15.63 11.93 -3.34
N MET A 123 -16.87 11.97 -3.86
CA MET A 123 -17.16 11.88 -5.29
C MET A 123 -16.86 13.18 -6.02
N GLU A 124 -17.18 14.33 -5.42
CA GLU A 124 -16.86 15.65 -5.99
C GLU A 124 -15.35 15.91 -6.05
N ARG A 125 -14.61 15.47 -5.03
CA ARG A 125 -13.14 15.52 -5.05
C ARG A 125 -12.56 14.63 -6.14
N LEU A 126 -13.14 13.46 -6.34
CA LEU A 126 -12.77 12.51 -7.38
C LEU A 126 -13.05 13.09 -8.78
N GLN A 127 -14.24 13.64 -9.01
CA GLN A 127 -14.57 14.28 -10.29
C GLN A 127 -13.62 15.43 -10.60
N TRP A 128 -13.32 16.28 -9.60
CA TRP A 128 -12.37 17.38 -9.77
C TRP A 128 -10.98 16.87 -10.13
N LEU A 129 -10.49 15.82 -9.45
CA LEU A 129 -9.21 15.21 -9.75
C LEU A 129 -9.14 14.72 -11.21
N LEU A 130 -10.18 14.04 -11.70
CA LEU A 130 -10.24 13.55 -13.08
C LEU A 130 -10.20 14.68 -14.12
N GLU A 131 -10.88 15.80 -13.84
CA GLU A 131 -10.93 16.96 -14.73
C GLU A 131 -9.62 17.78 -14.74
N HIS A 132 -8.81 17.64 -13.69
CA HIS A 132 -7.60 18.43 -13.47
C HIS A 132 -6.36 17.54 -13.37
N SER A 133 -6.36 16.41 -14.06
CA SER A 133 -5.19 15.53 -14.13
C SER A 133 -4.85 15.14 -15.55
N THR A 134 -3.56 15.14 -15.86
CA THR A 134 -3.02 14.50 -17.05
C THR A 134 -2.56 13.08 -16.74
N GLU A 135 -2.92 12.16 -17.62
CA GLU A 135 -2.56 10.75 -17.56
C GLU A 135 -1.77 10.40 -18.83
N THR A 136 -0.47 10.11 -18.67
CA THR A 136 0.34 9.62 -19.78
C THR A 136 0.38 8.09 -19.81
N TYR A 137 0.72 7.52 -20.97
CA TYR A 137 0.93 6.08 -21.10
C TYR A 137 1.96 5.56 -20.07
N ASP A 138 3.11 6.24 -19.94
CA ASP A 138 4.17 5.83 -19.02
C ASP A 138 3.71 5.83 -17.55
N GLN A 139 2.87 6.80 -17.17
CA GLN A 139 2.32 6.88 -15.82
C GLN A 139 1.26 5.81 -15.56
N ALA A 140 0.43 5.49 -16.55
CA ALA A 140 -0.52 4.40 -16.48
C ALA A 140 0.19 3.04 -16.38
N GLU A 141 1.25 2.84 -17.16
CA GLU A 141 2.09 1.63 -17.10
C GLU A 141 2.79 1.50 -15.75
N GLU A 142 3.39 2.58 -15.21
CA GLU A 142 3.96 2.58 -13.86
C GLU A 142 2.91 2.28 -12.79
N CYS A 143 1.71 2.85 -12.92
CA CYS A 143 0.59 2.61 -12.01
C CYS A 143 0.18 1.13 -11.98
N LEU A 144 -0.02 0.50 -13.14
CA LEU A 144 -0.33 -0.93 -13.22
C LEU A 144 0.80 -1.79 -12.67
N ARG A 145 2.04 -1.44 -13.00
CA ARG A 145 3.24 -2.14 -12.54
C ARG A 145 3.37 -2.13 -11.02
N ILE A 146 3.04 -1.02 -10.36
CA ILE A 146 3.13 -0.90 -8.90
C ILE A 146 1.87 -1.42 -8.20
N ASN A 147 0.69 -0.92 -8.58
CA ASN A 147 -0.55 -1.13 -7.83
C ASN A 147 -1.10 -2.54 -8.01
N TYR A 148 -0.95 -3.11 -9.21
CA TYR A 148 -1.47 -4.45 -9.52
C TYR A 148 -0.36 -5.50 -9.50
N PHE A 149 0.61 -5.39 -10.43
CA PHE A 149 1.67 -6.40 -10.53
C PHE A 149 2.56 -6.42 -9.30
N GLY A 150 2.88 -5.27 -8.71
CA GLY A 150 3.67 -5.24 -7.49
C GLY A 150 2.96 -5.87 -6.29
N THR A 151 1.67 -5.59 -6.13
CA THR A 151 0.82 -6.27 -5.14
C THR A 151 0.81 -7.79 -5.35
N LYS A 152 0.71 -8.24 -6.61
CA LYS A 152 0.77 -9.65 -6.98
C LYS A 152 2.11 -10.27 -6.60
N TYR A 153 3.23 -9.68 -7.00
CA TYR A 153 4.57 -10.22 -6.72
C TYR A 153 4.85 -10.36 -5.23
N VAL A 154 4.50 -9.34 -4.44
CA VAL A 154 4.66 -9.38 -2.97
C VAL A 154 3.76 -10.45 -2.36
N THR A 155 2.52 -10.56 -2.83
CA THR A 155 1.58 -11.57 -2.36
C THR A 155 2.09 -12.97 -2.66
N GLU A 156 2.51 -13.26 -3.89
CA GLU A 156 3.03 -14.56 -4.29
C GLU A 156 4.27 -14.96 -3.48
N ALA A 157 5.20 -14.01 -3.27
CA ALA A 157 6.41 -14.26 -2.48
C ALA A 157 6.13 -14.57 -1.00
N LEU A 158 5.12 -13.92 -0.41
CA LEU A 158 4.81 -14.04 1.02
C LEU A 158 3.68 -15.03 1.33
N LEU A 159 2.93 -15.49 0.33
CA LEU A 159 1.79 -16.39 0.51
C LEU A 159 2.15 -17.69 1.26
N PRO A 160 3.28 -18.36 0.98
CA PRO A 160 3.66 -19.55 1.75
C PRO A 160 3.84 -19.27 3.24
N LEU A 161 4.35 -18.08 3.60
CA LEU A 161 4.54 -17.67 4.99
C LEU A 161 3.22 -17.28 5.68
N LEU A 162 2.27 -16.71 4.93
CA LEU A 162 0.91 -16.46 5.39
C LEU A 162 0.16 -17.76 5.67
N GLN A 163 0.30 -18.74 4.79
CA GLN A 163 -0.32 -20.07 4.96
C GLN A 163 0.27 -20.86 6.14
N ALA A 164 1.52 -20.58 6.51
CA ALA A 164 2.15 -21.15 7.71
C ALA A 164 1.60 -20.55 9.03
N SER A 165 0.93 -19.40 8.98
CA SER A 165 0.22 -18.86 10.14
C SER A 165 -1.15 -19.52 10.29
N SER A 166 -1.51 -19.87 11.53
CA SER A 166 -2.85 -20.36 11.86
C SER A 166 -3.95 -19.31 11.67
N ASP A 167 -3.58 -18.03 11.55
CA ASP A 167 -4.51 -16.91 11.45
C ASP A 167 -4.04 -15.86 10.41
N GLY A 168 -3.49 -16.31 9.27
CA GLY A 168 -3.00 -15.44 8.21
C GLY A 168 -4.07 -14.45 7.70
N ARG A 169 -3.66 -13.20 7.48
CA ARG A 169 -4.51 -12.12 6.94
C ARG A 169 -3.79 -11.37 5.83
N LEU A 170 -4.49 -11.11 4.74
CA LEU A 170 -4.03 -10.27 3.64
C LEU A 170 -5.03 -9.14 3.43
N VAL A 171 -4.54 -7.91 3.41
CA VAL A 171 -5.34 -6.70 3.18
C VAL A 171 -4.75 -5.92 2.01
N ASN A 172 -5.56 -5.73 0.97
CA ASN A 172 -5.22 -4.84 -0.15
C ASN A 172 -5.89 -3.48 0.08
N VAL A 173 -5.07 -2.43 0.16
CA VAL A 173 -5.58 -1.05 0.26
C VAL A 173 -5.98 -0.59 -1.14
N SER A 174 -7.28 -0.43 -1.35
CA SER A 174 -7.86 0.02 -2.62
C SER A 174 -8.41 1.45 -2.52
N SER A 175 -9.11 1.90 -3.55
CA SER A 175 -9.70 3.23 -3.66
C SER A 175 -11.15 3.16 -4.14
N ASN A 176 -11.93 4.20 -3.85
CA ASN A 176 -13.26 4.38 -4.45
C ASN A 176 -13.21 4.44 -5.99
N TYR A 177 -12.05 4.77 -6.57
CA TYR A 177 -11.81 4.72 -8.02
C TYR A 177 -11.88 3.29 -8.60
N GLY A 178 -11.72 2.26 -7.76
CA GLY A 178 -11.88 0.86 -8.18
C GLY A 178 -13.35 0.43 -8.33
N LEU A 179 -14.31 1.27 -7.96
CA LEU A 179 -15.74 0.95 -8.11
C LEU A 179 -16.14 1.02 -9.58
N LEU A 180 -16.78 -0.03 -10.10
CA LEU A 180 -17.23 -0.10 -11.49
C LEU A 180 -18.11 1.10 -11.88
N ARG A 181 -18.98 1.57 -10.98
CA ARG A 181 -19.85 2.74 -11.21
C ARG A 181 -19.10 4.03 -11.50
N VAL A 182 -17.85 4.17 -11.03
CA VAL A 182 -17.01 5.35 -11.28
C VAL A 182 -16.41 5.30 -12.69
N ASN A 183 -16.00 4.11 -13.14
CA ASN A 183 -15.43 3.94 -14.49
C ASN A 183 -16.50 4.04 -15.59
N LEU A 184 -17.72 3.56 -15.37
CA LEU A 184 -18.80 3.59 -16.37
C LEU A 184 -19.31 5.01 -16.69
N SER A 185 -19.05 5.99 -15.83
CA SER A 185 -19.45 7.38 -16.04
C SER A 185 -18.44 8.22 -16.82
N SER A 186 -17.22 7.74 -17.06
CA SER A 186 -16.22 8.51 -17.81
C SER A 186 -16.57 8.54 -19.31
N ALA A 187 -16.30 9.68 -19.96
CA ALA A 187 -16.60 9.87 -21.38
C ALA A 187 -15.90 8.81 -22.26
N SER A 188 -14.67 8.46 -21.92
CA SER A 188 -13.87 7.43 -22.59
C SER A 188 -14.46 6.02 -22.42
N THR A 189 -14.94 5.65 -21.23
CA THR A 189 -15.61 4.35 -21.03
C THR A 189 -16.97 4.31 -21.71
N GLN A 190 -17.75 5.40 -21.68
CA GLN A 190 -19.00 5.47 -22.43
C GLN A 190 -18.77 5.36 -23.93
N GLN A 191 -17.70 5.98 -24.45
CA GLN A 191 -17.32 5.87 -25.86
C GLN A 191 -16.92 4.43 -26.22
N PHE A 192 -16.15 3.76 -25.36
CA PHE A 192 -15.80 2.33 -25.54
C PHE A 192 -17.04 1.42 -25.49
N ILE A 193 -17.96 1.65 -24.54
CA ILE A 193 -19.22 0.90 -24.44
C ILE A 193 -20.07 1.12 -25.68
N ARG A 194 -20.23 2.37 -26.14
CA ARG A 194 -20.99 2.71 -27.35
C ARG A 194 -20.38 2.09 -28.61
N ALA A 195 -19.04 2.11 -28.73
CA ALA A 195 -18.34 1.47 -29.84
C ALA A 195 -18.55 -0.05 -29.88
N ASN A 196 -18.69 -0.70 -28.72
CA ASN A 196 -18.86 -2.15 -28.62
C ASN A 196 -20.31 -2.65 -28.46
N SER A 197 -21.28 -1.74 -28.29
CA SER A 197 -22.72 -2.09 -28.24
C SER A 197 -23.39 -2.06 -29.62
N CYS A 198 -22.65 -1.72 -30.68
CA CYS A 198 -23.14 -1.75 -32.07
C CYS A 198 -23.12 -3.16 -32.71
N HIS A 199 -22.81 -4.22 -31.95
CA HIS A 199 -22.75 -5.61 -32.44
C HIS A 199 -23.88 -6.53 -31.98
N THR A 200 -24.91 -6.00 -31.32
CA THR A 200 -26.15 -6.75 -31.08
C THR A 200 -27.28 -6.10 -31.87
N CYS A 201 -27.58 -6.70 -33.01
CA CYS A 201 -28.81 -6.47 -33.78
C CYS A 201 -30.06 -6.73 -32.95
#